data_AF-A9ITL3-F1
#
_entry.id   AF-A9ITL3-F1
#
_cell.length_a   1.000
_cell.length_b   1.000
_cell.length_c   1.000
_cell.angle_alpha   90.00
_cell.angle_beta   90.00
_cell.angle_gamma   90.00
#
_symmetry.space_group_name_H-M   'P 1'
#
loop_
_entity.id
_entity.type
_entity.pdbx_description
1 polymer ?
#
loop_
_entity_poly.entity_id
_entity_poly.type
_entity_poly.pdbx_seq_one_letter_code
_entity_poly.pdbx_strand_id
1 'polypeptide(L)'
;MATTHIGTHDPQSVKLWSQKLSNEVLKATKIAPLIGKSSNSIIQLYNETHKSAGDSVTFSLLVNLFGDGVTQGETLEGNEEALQFMNDRLVINELLHAARVANNDSIDQQRILPNLRKKAKEGLVRWYANRLSIMFFLQVCGYTARTISIDGREVYIKPVYYGFNEIMAPSSERIIRPDGKTKDEDLTDKAKHSFSLKLIDEAVKQAKLANPQISPVHVNGDDVYVLYLHPTQVMQLRTNTETGEWLDIQKSVYATSRAKNPIFDGSLGMYNGVVLREAIHVTHGVKFTLCIKTQ
;
A
#
# COMPACT_ATOMS: atom_id res chain seq x y z
N MET A 1 1.11 6.91 48.03
CA MET A 1 0.07 7.33 47.07
C MET A 1 -0.40 6.08 46.34
N ALA A 2 -1.68 5.72 46.46
CA ALA A 2 -2.23 4.56 45.78
C ALA A 2 -2.54 4.94 44.32
N THR A 3 -1.84 4.31 43.37
CA THR A 3 -2.13 4.43 41.93
C THR A 3 -3.27 3.50 41.57
N THR A 4 -4.36 4.05 41.04
CA THR A 4 -5.43 3.27 40.40
C THR A 4 -4.86 2.59 39.16
N HIS A 5 -4.64 1.28 39.24
CA HIS A 5 -4.26 0.44 38.12
C HIS A 5 -5.52 -0.16 37.51
N ILE A 6 -5.88 0.27 36.30
CA ILE A 6 -6.98 -0.33 35.54
C ILE A 6 -6.40 -1.49 34.72
N GLY A 7 -6.77 -2.72 35.06
CA GLY A 7 -6.31 -3.92 34.35
C GLY A 7 -6.97 -4.08 32.98
N THR A 8 -6.27 -4.71 32.03
CA THR A 8 -6.74 -5.01 30.66
C THR A 8 -8.04 -5.85 30.59
N HIS A 9 -8.47 -6.43 31.71
CA HIS A 9 -9.70 -7.22 31.85
C HIS A 9 -10.89 -6.46 32.46
N ASP A 10 -10.76 -5.18 32.82
CA ASP A 10 -11.87 -4.40 33.34
C ASP A 10 -12.94 -4.16 32.24
N PRO A 11 -14.22 -4.55 32.45
CA PRO A 11 -15.31 -4.40 31.48
C PRO A 11 -15.54 -2.97 30.99
N GLN A 12 -15.09 -1.95 31.73
CA GLN A 12 -15.21 -0.53 31.37
C GLN A 12 -14.00 0.02 30.60
N SER A 13 -12.92 -0.74 30.47
CA SER A 13 -11.68 -0.30 29.81
C SER A 13 -11.84 -0.24 28.30
N VAL A 14 -11.81 0.98 27.72
CA VAL A 14 -11.33 1.50 26.40
C VAL A 14 -11.51 0.66 25.09
N LYS A 15 -11.91 -0.60 25.15
CA LYS A 15 -11.99 -1.56 24.04
C LYS A 15 -12.99 -1.10 22.97
N LEU A 16 -14.12 -0.53 23.37
CA LEU A 16 -15.10 0.01 22.42
C LEU A 16 -14.55 1.22 21.64
N TRP A 17 -13.78 2.08 22.31
CA TRP A 17 -13.23 3.27 21.66
C TRP A 17 -12.10 2.92 20.69
N SER A 18 -11.21 2.01 21.09
CA SER A 18 -10.14 1.49 20.21
C SER A 18 -10.70 0.75 18.99
N GLN A 19 -11.71 -0.11 19.18
CA GLN A 19 -12.37 -0.81 18.07
C GLN A 19 -13.10 0.17 17.13
N LYS A 20 -13.83 1.15 17.67
CA LYS A 20 -14.50 2.17 16.85
C LYS A 20 -13.49 3.02 16.09
N LEU A 21 -12.38 3.41 16.73
CA LEU A 21 -11.30 4.16 16.08
C LEU A 21 -10.68 3.34 14.94
N SER A 22 -10.33 2.08 15.18
CA SER A 22 -9.73 1.19 14.18
C SER A 22 -10.64 1.01 12.96
N ASN A 23 -11.94 0.80 13.19
CA ASN A 23 -12.92 0.69 12.12
C ASN A 23 -13.06 2.00 11.32
N GLU A 24 -13.01 3.16 11.97
CA GLU A 24 -13.06 4.47 11.31
C GLU A 24 -11.77 4.78 10.53
N VAL A 25 -10.62 4.39 11.07
CA VAL A 25 -9.31 4.52 10.41
C VAL A 25 -9.28 3.71 9.11
N LEU A 26 -9.73 2.45 9.14
CA LEU A 26 -9.80 1.62 7.94
C LEU A 26 -10.74 2.27 6.90
N LYS A 27 -11.94 2.71 7.29
CA LYS A 27 -12.86 3.40 6.37
C LYS A 27 -12.27 4.67 5.74
N ALA A 28 -11.45 5.41 6.49
CA ALA A 28 -10.81 6.63 6.00
C ALA A 28 -9.59 6.35 5.11
N THR A 29 -9.06 5.13 5.12
CA THR A 29 -7.84 4.78 4.38
C THR A 29 -8.21 4.35 2.96
N LYS A 30 -7.68 5.05 1.94
CA LYS A 30 -7.94 4.76 0.50
C LYS A 30 -7.55 3.35 0.05
N ILE A 31 -6.70 2.66 0.82
CA ILE A 31 -6.18 1.32 0.55
C ILE A 31 -7.09 0.24 1.16
N ALA A 32 -7.97 0.59 2.10
CA ALA A 32 -8.78 -0.37 2.84
C ALA A 32 -9.66 -1.30 1.97
N PRO A 33 -10.23 -0.87 0.83
CA PRO A 33 -10.97 -1.78 -0.05
C PRO A 33 -10.15 -2.96 -0.59
N LEU A 34 -8.82 -2.86 -0.57
CA LEU A 34 -7.90 -3.87 -1.08
C LEU A 34 -7.40 -4.83 0.02
N ILE A 35 -7.73 -4.54 1.28
CA ILE A 35 -7.34 -5.35 2.44
C ILE A 35 -8.39 -6.44 2.64
N GLY A 36 -7.95 -7.69 2.60
CA GLY A 36 -8.82 -8.84 2.81
C GLY A 36 -8.09 -9.98 3.50
N LYS A 37 -8.85 -10.96 4.01
CA LYS A 37 -8.30 -12.15 4.67
C LYS A 37 -8.08 -13.33 3.73
N SER A 38 -8.53 -13.20 2.47
CA SER A 38 -8.40 -14.25 1.46
C SER A 38 -7.03 -14.18 0.79
N SER A 39 -6.51 -15.33 0.37
CA SER A 39 -5.29 -15.41 -0.45
C SER A 39 -5.42 -14.65 -1.78
N ASN A 40 -6.65 -14.46 -2.28
CA ASN A 40 -6.95 -13.66 -3.48
C ASN A 40 -7.04 -12.13 -3.18
N SER A 41 -6.71 -11.69 -1.96
CA SER A 41 -6.71 -10.26 -1.62
C SER A 41 -5.37 -9.63 -1.99
N ILE A 42 -5.38 -8.42 -2.55
CA ILE A 42 -4.14 -7.68 -2.89
C ILE A 42 -3.28 -7.47 -1.64
N ILE A 43 -3.93 -7.08 -0.55
CA ILE A 43 -3.29 -6.91 0.75
C ILE A 43 -3.91 -7.95 1.67
N GLN A 44 -3.12 -8.94 2.04
CA GLN A 44 -3.56 -10.01 2.92
C GLN A 44 -3.41 -9.57 4.39
N LEU A 45 -4.53 -9.58 5.09
CA LEU A 45 -4.59 -9.30 6.52
C LEU A 45 -4.39 -10.59 7.31
N TYR A 46 -3.17 -10.78 7.82
CA TYR A 46 -2.87 -11.82 8.78
C TYR A 46 -3.30 -11.38 10.18
N ASN A 47 -4.31 -12.05 10.74
CA ASN A 47 -4.77 -11.82 12.11
C ASN A 47 -4.17 -12.81 13.10
N GLU A 48 -3.41 -13.79 12.60
CA GLU A 48 -2.82 -14.87 13.39
C GLU A 48 -1.52 -14.41 14.03
N THR A 49 -1.65 -13.50 15.01
CA THR A 49 -0.63 -13.37 16.04
C THR A 49 -0.86 -14.55 16.98
N HIS A 50 0.10 -15.47 17.08
CA HIS A 50 -0.03 -16.63 17.96
C HIS A 50 -0.44 -16.18 19.37
N LYS A 51 -1.21 -17.01 20.10
CA LYS A 51 -1.75 -16.69 21.43
C LYS A 51 -0.68 -16.36 22.50
N SER A 52 0.60 -16.56 22.18
CA SER A 52 1.77 -16.17 22.98
C SER A 52 2.39 -14.88 22.41
N ALA A 53 2.88 -14.01 23.28
CA ALA A 53 3.60 -12.79 22.89
C ALA A 53 4.79 -13.14 21.96
N GLY A 54 4.58 -12.99 20.66
CA GLY A 54 5.61 -13.03 19.63
C GLY A 54 5.82 -11.62 19.10
N ASP A 55 7.08 -11.24 18.88
CA ASP A 55 7.50 -9.94 18.36
C ASP A 55 7.56 -9.89 16.83
N SER A 56 7.27 -11.02 16.17
CA SER A 56 7.31 -11.14 14.71
C SER A 56 6.35 -12.19 14.17
N VAL A 57 5.93 -12.00 12.91
CA VAL A 57 5.15 -12.96 12.12
C VAL A 57 6.01 -13.36 10.94
N THR A 58 6.22 -14.68 10.78
CA THR A 58 6.93 -15.24 9.62
C THR A 58 5.91 -15.95 8.75
N PHE A 59 5.90 -15.66 7.45
CA PHE A 59 5.10 -16.41 6.48
C PHE A 59 6.01 -17.06 5.45
N SER A 60 5.65 -18.27 5.07
CA SER A 60 6.39 -19.08 4.08
C SER A 60 5.65 -19.04 2.76
N LEU A 61 6.35 -18.65 1.70
CA LEU A 61 5.91 -18.70 0.32
C LEU A 61 6.49 -19.97 -0.31
N LEU A 62 5.62 -20.83 -0.83
CA LEU A 62 6.03 -22.00 -1.62
C LEU A 62 6.51 -21.52 -3.00
N VAL A 63 7.73 -21.90 -3.39
CA VAL A 63 8.22 -21.67 -4.75
C VAL A 63 7.69 -22.77 -5.67
N ASN A 64 7.42 -22.45 -6.93
CA ASN A 64 7.04 -23.46 -7.92
C ASN A 64 8.17 -24.48 -8.13
N LEU A 65 7.79 -25.73 -8.35
CA LEU A 65 8.68 -26.83 -8.74
C LEU A 65 9.18 -26.60 -10.17
N PHE A 66 10.47 -26.80 -10.41
CA PHE A 66 11.14 -26.60 -11.71
C PHE A 66 11.60 -27.89 -12.40
N GLY A 67 11.51 -29.02 -11.71
CA GLY A 67 12.02 -30.30 -12.21
C GLY A 67 11.26 -30.81 -13.43
N ASP A 68 12.01 -31.36 -14.38
CA ASP A 68 11.48 -31.95 -15.62
C ASP A 68 10.64 -33.23 -15.39
N GLY A 69 10.69 -33.77 -14.16
CA GLY A 69 10.07 -35.04 -13.79
C GLY A 69 10.84 -36.24 -14.33
N VAL A 70 10.17 -37.39 -14.35
CA VAL A 70 10.71 -38.65 -14.90
C VAL A 70 9.82 -39.15 -16.03
N THR A 71 10.42 -39.84 -16.99
CA THR A 71 9.74 -40.36 -18.19
C THR A 71 9.57 -41.89 -18.14
N GLN A 72 9.02 -42.51 -19.19
CA GLN A 72 8.67 -43.94 -19.15
C GLN A 72 9.87 -44.84 -18.83
N GLY A 73 9.74 -45.69 -17.80
CA GLY A 73 10.76 -46.65 -17.39
C GLY A 73 11.73 -46.14 -16.33
N GLU A 74 11.63 -44.87 -15.91
CA GLU A 74 12.43 -44.28 -14.85
C GLU A 74 11.72 -44.39 -13.48
N THR A 75 12.50 -44.51 -12.41
CA THR A 75 11.96 -44.60 -11.04
C THR A 75 11.76 -43.20 -10.48
N LEU A 76 10.55 -42.92 -9.96
CA LEU A 76 10.20 -41.61 -9.40
C LEU A 76 10.84 -41.37 -8.03
N GLU A 77 10.82 -42.41 -7.16
CA GLU A 77 11.43 -42.35 -5.84
C GLU A 77 12.95 -42.16 -5.94
N GLY A 78 13.46 -41.07 -5.36
CA GLY A 78 14.87 -40.65 -5.45
C GLY A 78 15.18 -39.60 -6.52
N ASN A 79 14.27 -39.38 -7.49
CA ASN A 79 14.34 -38.31 -8.49
C ASN A 79 13.31 -37.19 -8.22
N GLU A 80 12.78 -37.15 -7.00
CA GLU A 80 11.79 -36.16 -6.57
C GLU A 80 12.45 -34.80 -6.31
N GLU A 81 11.72 -33.72 -6.62
CA GLU A 81 12.16 -32.37 -6.32
C GLU A 81 11.72 -31.98 -4.90
N ALA A 82 12.66 -31.45 -4.11
CA ALA A 82 12.36 -30.96 -2.77
C ALA A 82 11.60 -29.63 -2.83
N LEU A 83 10.53 -29.52 -2.05
CA LEU A 83 9.79 -28.26 -1.90
C LEU A 83 10.69 -27.18 -1.29
N GLN A 84 10.80 -26.04 -1.96
CA GLN A 84 11.53 -24.88 -1.46
C GLN A 84 10.55 -23.84 -0.91
N PHE A 85 10.82 -23.38 0.31
CA PHE A 85 10.06 -22.33 0.97
C PHE A 85 10.91 -21.06 1.10
N MET A 86 10.40 -19.94 0.59
CA MET A 86 10.94 -18.62 0.90
C MET A 86 10.22 -18.08 2.14
N ASN A 87 10.97 -17.69 3.16
CA ASN A 87 10.39 -17.15 4.38
C ASN A 87 10.58 -15.64 4.42
N ASP A 88 9.52 -14.92 4.70
CA ASP A 88 9.58 -13.49 4.99
C ASP A 88 9.11 -13.23 6.42
N ARG A 89 9.79 -12.32 7.12
CA ARG A 89 9.62 -12.07 8.55
C ARG A 89 9.29 -10.60 8.78
N LEU A 90 8.11 -10.35 9.31
CA LEU A 90 7.64 -9.03 9.69
C LEU A 90 7.73 -8.86 11.20
N VAL A 91 8.42 -7.81 11.65
CA VAL A 91 8.47 -7.39 13.05
C VAL A 91 7.22 -6.59 13.40
N ILE A 92 6.63 -6.90 14.55
CA ILE A 92 5.48 -6.17 15.11
C ILE A 92 5.99 -5.26 16.23
N ASN A 93 5.63 -3.98 16.16
CA ASN A 93 5.93 -3.02 17.21
C ASN A 93 4.78 -2.03 17.39
N GLU A 94 4.75 -1.37 18.53
CA GLU A 94 3.64 -0.51 18.94
C GLU A 94 3.80 0.91 18.41
N LEU A 95 2.71 1.46 17.90
CA LEU A 95 2.60 2.89 17.57
C LEU A 95 1.40 3.48 18.32
N LEU A 96 1.70 4.35 19.29
CA LEU A 96 0.70 5.00 20.12
C LEU A 96 0.70 6.51 19.85
N HIS A 97 -0.49 7.07 19.66
CA HIS A 97 -0.69 8.52 19.57
C HIS A 97 -1.93 8.94 20.35
N ALA A 98 -1.84 10.06 21.06
CA ALA A 98 -2.90 10.58 21.91
C ALA A 98 -3.04 12.10 21.75
N ALA A 99 -4.27 12.58 21.78
CA ALA A 99 -4.60 14.00 21.84
C ALA A 99 -5.15 14.33 23.22
N ARG A 100 -4.53 15.28 23.91
CA ARG A 100 -5.01 15.75 25.22
C ARG A 100 -6.12 16.77 25.00
N VAL A 101 -7.26 16.56 25.65
CA VAL A 101 -8.43 17.42 25.58
C VAL A 101 -8.85 17.79 27.00
N ALA A 102 -9.28 19.03 27.20
CA ALA A 102 -9.81 19.49 28.47
C ALA A 102 -11.09 18.71 28.84
N ASN A 103 -11.44 18.64 30.13
CA ASN A 103 -12.62 17.88 30.54
C ASN A 103 -13.90 18.51 29.96
N ASN A 104 -14.96 17.71 29.79
CA ASN A 104 -16.22 18.18 29.22
C ASN A 104 -16.84 19.34 30.04
N ASP A 105 -16.57 19.36 31.34
CA ASP A 105 -17.10 20.36 32.28
C ASP A 105 -16.17 21.59 32.43
N SER A 106 -15.10 21.66 31.61
CA SER A 106 -14.19 22.80 31.63
C SER A 106 -14.74 23.98 30.82
N ILE A 107 -14.39 25.19 31.25
CA ILE A 107 -14.73 26.44 30.54
C ILE A 107 -14.23 26.41 29.09
N ASP A 108 -13.10 25.76 28.82
CA ASP A 108 -12.53 25.66 27.46
C ASP A 108 -13.41 24.88 26.49
N GLN A 109 -14.16 23.88 26.98
CA GLN A 109 -15.16 23.19 26.18
C GLN A 109 -16.39 24.07 25.94
N GLN A 110 -16.81 24.87 26.93
CA GLN A 110 -17.96 25.77 26.81
C GLN A 110 -17.67 27.00 25.93
N ARG A 111 -16.39 27.38 25.80
CA ARG A 111 -15.92 28.47 24.93
C ARG A 111 -16.07 28.17 23.44
N ILE A 112 -16.16 26.90 23.07
CA ILE A 112 -16.29 26.50 21.66
C ILE A 112 -17.54 25.65 21.44
N LEU A 113 -18.23 25.88 20.33
CA LEU A 113 -19.42 25.13 19.94
C LEU A 113 -19.16 23.62 19.65
N PRO A 114 -18.05 23.21 18.99
CA PRO A 114 -17.82 21.80 18.69
C PRO A 114 -17.26 21.02 19.88
N ASN A 115 -17.74 19.79 20.07
CA ASN A 115 -17.24 18.92 21.12
C ASN A 115 -15.76 18.53 20.89
N LEU A 116 -14.85 18.96 21.79
CA LEU A 116 -13.41 18.71 21.64
C LEU A 116 -13.05 17.22 21.63
N ARG A 117 -13.72 16.35 22.40
CA ARG A 117 -13.44 14.90 22.40
C ARG A 117 -13.79 14.27 21.05
N LYS A 118 -14.90 14.71 20.44
CA LYS A 118 -15.27 14.27 19.09
C LYS A 118 -14.24 14.72 18.06
N LYS A 119 -13.80 15.99 18.13
CA LYS A 119 -12.77 16.53 17.23
C LYS A 119 -11.41 15.85 17.40
N ALA A 120 -11.02 15.53 18.63
CA ALA A 120 -9.81 14.76 18.90
C ALA A 120 -9.88 13.36 18.30
N LYS A 121 -11.03 12.67 18.42
CA LYS A 121 -11.24 11.37 17.75
C LYS A 121 -11.12 11.50 16.23
N GLU A 122 -11.81 12.46 15.61
CA GLU A 122 -11.73 12.72 14.16
C GLU A 122 -10.29 13.02 13.71
N GLY A 123 -9.55 13.81 14.47
CA GLY A 123 -8.14 14.11 14.22
C GLY A 123 -7.25 12.88 14.32
N LEU A 124 -7.45 12.03 15.33
CA LEU A 124 -6.72 10.77 15.49
C LEU A 124 -7.05 9.77 14.37
N VAL A 125 -8.31 9.67 13.93
CA VAL A 125 -8.70 8.85 12.78
C VAL A 125 -7.91 9.26 11.53
N ARG A 126 -7.89 10.56 11.22
CA ARG A 126 -7.13 11.08 10.07
C ARG A 126 -5.63 10.84 10.21
N TRP A 127 -5.09 11.04 11.42
CA TRP A 127 -3.67 10.82 11.69
C TRP A 127 -3.27 9.37 11.43
N TYR A 128 -4.01 8.40 11.97
CA TYR A 128 -3.73 6.98 11.75
C TYR A 128 -3.97 6.56 10.30
N ALA A 129 -5.00 7.07 9.63
CA ALA A 129 -5.27 6.76 8.22
C ALA A 129 -4.15 7.26 7.30
N ASN A 130 -3.70 8.51 7.50
CA ASN A 130 -2.53 9.05 6.78
C ASN A 130 -1.28 8.23 7.08
N ARG A 131 -1.07 7.85 8.35
CA ARG A 131 0.07 7.06 8.78
C ARG A 131 0.12 5.69 8.09
N LEU A 132 -0.98 4.95 8.09
CA LEU A 132 -1.07 3.64 7.42
C LEU A 132 -0.86 3.76 5.91
N SER A 133 -1.40 4.80 5.30
CA SER A 133 -1.23 5.04 3.87
C SER A 133 0.24 5.35 3.51
N ILE A 134 0.91 6.21 4.29
CA ILE A 134 2.35 6.47 4.12
C ILE A 134 3.18 5.18 4.31
N MET A 135 2.90 4.41 5.36
CA MET A 135 3.58 3.13 5.61
C MET A 135 3.45 2.18 4.43
N PHE A 136 2.24 2.03 3.90
CA PHE A 136 1.97 1.17 2.75
C PHE A 136 2.76 1.60 1.51
N PHE A 137 2.68 2.88 1.12
CA PHE A 137 3.35 3.35 -0.10
C PHE A 137 4.87 3.38 0.03
N LEU A 138 5.42 3.66 1.21
CA LEU A 138 6.86 3.56 1.43
C LEU A 138 7.38 2.13 1.18
N GLN A 139 6.65 1.12 1.67
CA GLN A 139 7.00 -0.28 1.48
C GLN A 139 6.81 -0.74 0.03
N VAL A 140 5.63 -0.51 -0.55
CA VAL A 140 5.30 -1.00 -1.90
C VAL A 140 6.11 -0.30 -2.99
N CYS A 141 6.42 0.99 -2.83
CA CYS A 141 7.26 1.70 -3.78
C CYS A 141 8.77 1.50 -3.53
N GLY A 142 9.16 0.82 -2.45
CA GLY A 142 10.57 0.60 -2.09
C GLY A 142 11.35 1.91 -1.89
N TYR A 143 10.73 2.92 -1.27
CA TYR A 143 11.31 4.25 -1.15
C TYR A 143 12.42 4.31 -0.09
N THR A 144 13.68 4.17 -0.52
CA THR A 144 14.86 4.09 0.36
C THR A 144 15.49 5.44 0.72
N ALA A 145 14.93 6.57 0.25
CA ALA A 145 15.49 7.88 0.57
C ALA A 145 15.32 8.24 2.06
N ARG A 146 16.14 9.16 2.56
CA ARG A 146 16.11 9.58 3.98
C ARG A 146 14.99 10.58 4.31
N THR A 147 14.50 11.30 3.32
CA THR A 147 13.51 12.36 3.47
C THR A 147 12.37 12.15 2.50
N ILE A 148 11.16 12.54 2.88
CA ILE A 148 9.98 12.53 2.03
C ILE A 148 9.22 13.84 2.21
N SER A 149 8.63 14.37 1.13
CA SER A 149 7.71 15.50 1.20
C SER A 149 6.30 14.98 1.48
N ILE A 150 5.75 15.32 2.65
CA ILE A 150 4.38 14.99 3.05
C ILE A 150 3.66 16.30 3.30
N ASP A 151 2.53 16.50 2.62
CA ASP A 151 1.69 17.71 2.75
C ASP A 151 2.47 19.02 2.56
N GLY A 152 3.45 19.02 1.65
CA GLY A 152 4.29 20.20 1.35
C GLY A 152 5.43 20.45 2.34
N ARG A 153 5.67 19.54 3.29
CA ARG A 153 6.77 19.62 4.24
C ARG A 153 7.74 18.46 4.07
N GLU A 154 9.03 18.76 4.05
CA GLU A 154 10.07 17.74 4.13
C GLU A 154 10.18 17.17 5.54
N VAL A 155 10.12 15.84 5.62
CA VAL A 155 10.19 15.11 6.87
C VAL A 155 11.24 14.02 6.75
N TYR A 156 12.08 13.88 7.78
CA TYR A 156 12.98 12.75 7.92
C TYR A 156 12.21 11.48 8.20
N ILE A 157 12.45 10.45 7.39
CA ILE A 157 11.83 9.14 7.56
C ILE A 157 12.39 8.49 8.83
N LYS A 158 11.48 8.07 9.71
CA LYS A 158 11.76 7.36 10.96
C LYS A 158 11.14 5.97 10.92
N PRO A 159 11.54 5.03 11.79
CA PRO A 159 10.94 3.69 11.87
C PRO A 159 9.40 3.66 11.91
N VAL A 160 8.80 4.63 12.57
CA VAL A 160 7.33 4.79 12.64
C VAL A 160 6.68 5.13 11.30
N TYR A 161 7.42 5.55 10.28
CA TYR A 161 6.87 5.83 8.94
C TYR A 161 6.83 4.57 8.08
N TYR A 162 7.69 3.58 8.32
CA TYR A 162 7.75 2.34 7.53
C TYR A 162 7.32 1.11 8.34
N GLY A 163 6.66 1.32 9.49
CA GLY A 163 6.13 0.22 10.29
C GLY A 163 7.21 -0.64 10.91
N PHE A 164 8.37 -0.07 11.24
CA PHE A 164 9.50 -0.73 11.91
C PHE A 164 10.13 -1.90 11.13
N ASN A 165 9.77 -2.07 9.86
CA ASN A 165 10.38 -3.03 8.94
C ASN A 165 11.14 -2.26 7.86
N GLU A 166 12.45 -2.50 7.72
CA GLU A 166 13.26 -1.73 6.78
C GLU A 166 12.75 -1.84 5.35
N ILE A 167 12.77 -0.72 4.62
CA ILE A 167 12.26 -0.65 3.26
C ILE A 167 13.30 -1.28 2.34
N MET A 168 12.89 -2.30 1.58
CA MET A 168 13.73 -2.88 0.53
C MET A 168 13.61 -2.07 -0.76
N ALA A 169 14.73 -1.86 -1.45
CA ALA A 169 14.71 -1.23 -2.76
C ALA A 169 13.94 -2.11 -3.78
N PRO A 170 13.23 -1.52 -4.75
CA PRO A 170 12.57 -2.29 -5.79
C PRO A 170 13.61 -3.09 -6.60
N SER A 171 13.24 -4.30 -7.01
CA SER A 171 14.08 -5.09 -7.92
C SER A 171 14.30 -4.32 -9.24
N SER A 172 15.51 -4.40 -9.79
CA SER A 172 15.91 -3.69 -11.01
C SER A 172 15.03 -4.03 -12.23
N GLU A 173 14.47 -5.24 -12.25
CA GLU A 173 13.58 -5.72 -13.32
C GLU A 173 12.13 -5.24 -13.16
N ARG A 174 11.78 -4.68 -11.99
CA ARG A 174 10.42 -4.24 -11.63
C ARG A 174 10.26 -2.73 -11.64
N ILE A 175 11.16 -2.02 -12.33
CA ILE A 175 11.11 -0.57 -12.50
C ILE A 175 10.98 -0.26 -13.99
N ILE A 176 9.98 0.54 -14.34
CA ILE A 176 9.71 0.96 -15.71
C ILE A 176 9.89 2.46 -15.79
N ARG A 177 10.63 2.89 -16.81
CA ARG A 177 10.91 4.29 -17.08
C ARG A 177 10.59 4.58 -18.55
N PRO A 178 10.03 5.76 -18.86
CA PRO A 178 9.79 6.15 -20.24
C PRO A 178 11.11 6.23 -21.02
N ASP A 179 11.01 6.04 -22.34
CA ASP A 179 12.14 6.20 -23.28
C ASP A 179 13.36 5.31 -22.94
N GLY A 180 13.15 4.16 -22.29
CA GLY A 180 14.20 3.20 -21.97
C GLY A 180 15.28 3.74 -21.02
N LYS A 181 15.00 4.79 -20.24
CA LYS A 181 15.96 5.34 -19.27
C LYS A 181 16.30 4.31 -18.20
N THR A 182 17.53 4.34 -17.72
CA THR A 182 18.02 3.43 -16.67
C THR A 182 18.07 4.09 -15.29
N LYS A 183 17.99 5.43 -15.22
CA LYS A 183 18.01 6.19 -13.98
C LYS A 183 16.90 7.24 -13.91
N ASP A 184 16.43 7.51 -12.70
CA ASP A 184 15.37 8.51 -12.45
C ASP A 184 15.85 9.94 -12.74
N GLU A 185 17.16 10.20 -12.59
CA GLU A 185 17.76 11.51 -12.85
C GLU A 185 17.79 11.90 -14.34
N ASP A 186 17.62 10.92 -15.23
CA ASP A 186 17.61 11.14 -16.68
C ASP A 186 16.22 11.60 -17.18
N LEU A 187 15.22 11.65 -16.30
CA LEU A 187 13.85 12.05 -16.60
C LEU A 187 13.69 13.59 -16.68
N THR A 188 14.35 14.23 -17.64
CA THR A 188 14.42 15.70 -17.79
C THR A 188 13.46 16.31 -18.81
N ASP A 189 13.19 15.61 -19.92
CA ASP A 189 12.27 16.04 -20.98
C ASP A 189 10.79 15.77 -20.63
N LYS A 190 10.01 16.80 -20.33
CA LYS A 190 8.59 16.66 -19.99
C LYS A 190 7.73 16.09 -21.11
N ALA A 191 8.06 16.33 -22.38
CA ALA A 191 7.24 15.84 -23.50
C ALA A 191 7.39 14.32 -23.68
N LYS A 192 8.59 13.78 -23.41
CA LYS A 192 8.89 12.35 -23.56
C LYS A 192 8.81 11.55 -22.26
N HIS A 193 9.07 12.19 -21.13
CA HIS A 193 9.14 11.54 -19.81
C HIS A 193 7.88 11.75 -18.96
N SER A 194 6.77 12.18 -19.57
CA SER A 194 5.46 12.23 -18.90
C SER A 194 4.83 10.83 -18.84
N PHE A 195 3.97 10.62 -17.83
CA PHE A 195 3.24 9.38 -17.69
C PHE A 195 2.21 9.21 -18.83
N SER A 196 2.20 8.04 -19.49
CA SER A 196 1.32 7.72 -20.62
C SER A 196 0.82 6.27 -20.55
N LEU A 197 -0.19 5.93 -21.36
CA LEU A 197 -0.77 4.57 -21.39
C LEU A 197 0.25 3.49 -21.79
N LYS A 198 1.24 3.84 -22.62
CA LYS A 198 2.32 2.93 -23.04
C LYS A 198 3.09 2.36 -21.84
N LEU A 199 3.28 3.15 -20.78
CA LEU A 199 3.93 2.67 -19.55
C LEU A 199 3.09 1.62 -18.82
N ILE A 200 1.77 1.71 -18.93
CA ILE A 200 0.85 0.72 -18.35
C ILE A 200 0.95 -0.59 -19.13
N ASP A 201 1.02 -0.54 -20.46
CA ASP A 201 1.19 -1.74 -21.29
C ASP A 201 2.53 -2.43 -21.03
N GLU A 202 3.62 -1.66 -20.90
CA GLU A 202 4.91 -2.19 -20.49
C GLU A 202 4.86 -2.82 -19.10
N ALA A 203 4.12 -2.23 -18.16
CA ALA A 203 3.93 -2.77 -16.82
C ALA A 203 3.15 -4.09 -16.82
N VAL A 204 2.07 -4.18 -17.61
CA VAL A 204 1.31 -5.42 -17.75
C VAL A 204 2.17 -6.51 -18.39
N LYS A 205 2.96 -6.17 -19.42
CA LYS A 205 3.91 -7.10 -20.04
C LYS A 205 4.93 -7.62 -19.03
N GLN A 206 5.56 -6.74 -18.26
CA GLN A 206 6.53 -7.11 -17.23
C GLN A 206 5.90 -7.96 -16.12
N ALA A 207 4.68 -7.63 -15.67
CA ALA A 207 3.98 -8.39 -14.64
C ALA A 207 3.67 -9.83 -15.07
N LYS A 208 3.32 -10.03 -16.35
CA LYS A 208 3.05 -11.36 -16.93
C LYS A 208 4.33 -12.19 -17.17
N LEU A 209 5.45 -11.53 -17.46
CA LEU A 209 6.75 -12.18 -17.71
C LEU A 209 7.62 -12.35 -16.46
N ALA A 210 7.25 -11.71 -15.35
CA ALA A 210 8.00 -11.78 -14.10
C ALA A 210 8.10 -13.23 -13.59
N ASN A 211 9.26 -13.56 -13.02
CA ASN A 211 9.46 -14.81 -12.30
C ASN A 211 9.89 -14.49 -10.85
N PRO A 212 9.11 -14.84 -9.81
CA PRO A 212 7.76 -15.42 -9.86
C PRO A 212 6.73 -14.43 -10.43
N GLN A 213 5.70 -14.98 -11.09
CA GLN A 213 4.63 -14.21 -11.72
C GLN A 213 3.86 -13.38 -10.70
N ILE A 214 3.52 -12.15 -11.07
CA ILE A 214 2.61 -11.33 -10.26
C ILE A 214 1.19 -11.82 -10.54
N SER A 215 0.57 -12.48 -9.56
CA SER A 215 -0.80 -12.98 -9.69
C SER A 215 -1.80 -11.82 -9.76
N PRO A 216 -2.69 -11.78 -10.77
CA PRO A 216 -3.80 -10.83 -10.79
C PRO A 216 -4.82 -11.17 -9.71
N VAL A 217 -5.69 -10.21 -9.41
CA VAL A 217 -6.83 -10.43 -8.52
C VAL A 217 -8.01 -10.90 -9.34
N HIS A 218 -8.59 -12.02 -8.94
CA HIS A 218 -9.80 -12.51 -9.60
C HIS A 218 -11.03 -11.78 -9.06
N VAL A 219 -11.73 -11.03 -9.92
CA VAL A 219 -12.93 -10.27 -9.56
C VAL A 219 -14.04 -10.55 -10.56
N ASN A 220 -15.10 -11.22 -10.10
CA ASN A 220 -16.32 -11.48 -10.88
C ASN A 220 -16.07 -12.13 -12.25
N GLY A 221 -15.07 -13.02 -12.37
CA GLY A 221 -14.73 -13.71 -13.61
C GLY A 221 -13.59 -13.06 -14.41
N ASP A 222 -13.19 -11.83 -14.07
CA ASP A 222 -12.10 -11.11 -14.73
C ASP A 222 -10.86 -11.05 -13.83
N ASP A 223 -9.69 -11.28 -14.41
CA ASP A 223 -8.40 -11.08 -13.76
C ASP A 223 -7.95 -9.63 -13.92
N VAL A 224 -7.80 -8.92 -12.80
CA VAL A 224 -7.47 -7.50 -12.79
C VAL A 224 -6.24 -7.18 -11.93
N TYR A 225 -5.45 -6.21 -12.40
CA TYR A 225 -4.38 -5.59 -11.61
C TYR A 225 -4.86 -4.25 -11.04
N VAL A 226 -4.21 -3.76 -9.98
CA VAL A 226 -4.48 -2.42 -9.43
C VAL A 226 -3.22 -1.58 -9.50
N LEU A 227 -3.34 -0.38 -10.08
CA LEU A 227 -2.28 0.60 -10.18
C LEU A 227 -2.66 1.88 -9.44
N TYR A 228 -1.78 2.33 -8.54
CA TYR A 228 -1.91 3.62 -7.88
C TYR A 228 -1.09 4.68 -8.60
N LEU A 229 -1.73 5.79 -8.91
CA LEU A 229 -1.11 6.95 -9.55
C LEU A 229 -1.11 8.15 -8.60
N HIS A 230 -0.04 8.94 -8.67
CA HIS A 230 0.02 10.23 -8.00
C HIS A 230 -0.85 11.26 -8.75
N PRO A 231 -1.50 12.24 -8.10
CA PRO A 231 -2.36 13.22 -8.76
C PRO A 231 -1.69 13.99 -9.92
N THR A 232 -0.37 14.19 -9.86
CA THR A 232 0.39 14.81 -10.97
C THR A 232 0.41 13.93 -12.22
N GLN A 233 0.51 12.60 -12.08
CA GLN A 233 0.44 11.64 -13.18
C GLN A 233 -0.99 11.56 -13.75
N VAL A 234 -2.00 11.67 -12.88
CA VAL A 234 -3.40 11.74 -13.30
C VAL A 234 -3.65 13.00 -14.13
N MET A 235 -3.10 14.14 -13.74
CA MET A 235 -3.15 15.37 -14.54
C MET A 235 -2.46 15.18 -15.90
N GLN A 236 -1.27 14.57 -15.93
CA GLN A 236 -0.56 14.28 -17.20
C GLN A 236 -1.42 13.46 -18.16
N LEU A 237 -2.08 12.40 -17.68
CA LEU A 237 -3.00 11.59 -18.48
C LEU A 237 -4.20 12.38 -19.00
N ARG A 238 -4.76 13.29 -18.19
CA ARG A 238 -5.91 14.12 -18.58
C ARG A 238 -5.56 15.20 -19.59
N THR A 239 -4.36 15.75 -19.49
CA THR A 239 -3.88 16.82 -20.37
C THR A 239 -3.20 16.29 -21.62
N ASN A 240 -3.02 14.97 -21.74
CA ASN A 240 -2.42 14.38 -22.94
C ASN A 240 -3.34 14.67 -24.14
N THR A 241 -2.78 15.34 -25.15
CA THR A 241 -3.50 15.73 -26.37
C THR A 241 -3.48 14.64 -27.44
N GLU A 242 -2.81 13.51 -27.19
CA GLU A 242 -2.87 12.33 -28.06
C GLU A 242 -4.31 11.76 -28.08
N THR A 243 -4.81 11.48 -29.29
CA THR A 243 -6.23 11.23 -29.53
C THR A 243 -6.71 9.94 -28.87
N GLY A 244 -7.73 10.02 -28.01
CA GLY A 244 -8.53 8.87 -27.55
C GLY A 244 -8.13 8.24 -26.21
N GLU A 245 -6.90 8.47 -25.72
CA GLU A 245 -6.36 7.75 -24.55
C GLU A 245 -7.21 7.89 -23.27
N TRP A 246 -7.52 9.13 -22.87
CA TRP A 246 -8.31 9.36 -21.65
C TRP A 246 -9.77 8.92 -21.79
N LEU A 247 -10.34 9.04 -23.00
CA LEU A 247 -11.71 8.65 -23.28
C LEU A 247 -11.89 7.13 -23.22
N ASP A 248 -10.89 6.37 -23.64
CA ASP A 248 -10.90 4.90 -23.62
C ASP A 248 -10.80 4.35 -22.19
N ILE A 249 -10.03 5.00 -21.31
CA ILE A 249 -9.99 4.69 -19.86
C ILE A 249 -11.40 4.85 -19.24
N GLN A 250 -12.14 5.88 -19.64
CA GLN A 250 -13.46 6.18 -19.09
C GLN A 250 -14.56 5.26 -19.64
N LYS A 251 -14.54 4.92 -20.94
CA LYS A 251 -15.56 4.07 -21.57
C LYS A 251 -15.59 2.64 -21.02
N SER A 252 -14.44 2.07 -20.65
CA SER A 252 -14.33 0.70 -20.15
C SER A 252 -15.03 0.47 -18.79
N VAL A 253 -15.23 1.53 -18.00
CA VAL A 253 -15.80 1.45 -16.63
C VAL A 253 -17.32 1.35 -16.65
N TYR A 254 -17.95 1.97 -17.65
CA TYR A 254 -19.41 2.09 -17.75
C TYR A 254 -20.07 0.93 -18.53
N ALA A 255 -19.28 0.10 -19.21
CA ALA A 255 -19.78 -1.09 -19.91
C ALA A 255 -19.94 -2.27 -18.94
N THR A 256 -21.09 -2.30 -18.26
CA THR A 256 -21.77 -3.51 -17.75
C THR A 256 -21.23 -4.11 -16.42
N SER A 257 -22.13 -4.20 -15.42
CA SER A 257 -22.07 -5.04 -14.21
C SER A 257 -21.08 -4.74 -13.06
N ARG A 258 -20.19 -3.74 -13.17
CA ARG A 258 -19.13 -3.51 -12.16
C ARG A 258 -19.48 -2.54 -11.01
N ALA A 259 -20.72 -2.02 -10.99
CA ALA A 259 -21.16 -0.90 -10.16
C ALA A 259 -21.20 -1.14 -8.62
N LYS A 260 -20.86 -2.33 -8.11
CA LYS A 260 -20.93 -2.66 -6.67
C LYS A 260 -19.68 -3.34 -6.09
N ASN A 261 -18.55 -3.35 -6.79
CA ASN A 261 -17.32 -3.90 -6.22
C ASN A 261 -16.47 -2.78 -5.57
N PRO A 262 -16.06 -2.91 -4.29
CA PRO A 262 -15.15 -1.96 -3.63
C PRO A 262 -13.83 -1.70 -4.36
N ILE A 263 -13.37 -2.65 -5.19
CA ILE A 263 -12.15 -2.51 -6.01
C ILE A 263 -12.35 -1.48 -7.13
N PHE A 264 -13.55 -1.41 -7.73
CA PHE A 264 -13.90 -0.43 -8.76
C PHE A 264 -14.43 0.89 -8.17
N ASP A 265 -14.94 0.87 -6.92
CA ASP A 265 -15.41 2.06 -6.22
C ASP A 265 -14.26 3.01 -5.85
N GLY A 266 -14.30 4.25 -6.33
CA GLY A 266 -13.22 5.24 -6.20
C GLY A 266 -12.04 5.06 -7.16
N SER A 267 -12.20 4.24 -8.21
CA SER A 267 -11.23 4.14 -9.32
C SER A 267 -11.40 5.28 -10.34
N LEU A 268 -10.32 5.66 -11.00
CA LEU A 268 -10.30 6.62 -12.12
C LEU A 268 -10.83 5.97 -13.41
N GLY A 269 -10.51 4.69 -13.58
CA GLY A 269 -11.06 3.83 -14.59
C GLY A 269 -10.23 2.58 -14.81
N MET A 270 -10.45 1.87 -15.91
CA MET A 270 -9.71 0.65 -16.23
C MET A 270 -9.06 0.75 -17.62
N TYR A 271 -7.83 0.25 -17.73
CA TYR A 271 -7.12 0.14 -19.00
C TYR A 271 -6.30 -1.16 -19.02
N ASN A 272 -6.39 -1.93 -20.11
CA ASN A 272 -5.66 -3.20 -20.29
C ASN A 272 -5.71 -4.16 -19.06
N GLY A 273 -6.90 -4.34 -18.46
CA GLY A 273 -7.07 -5.17 -17.26
C GLY A 273 -6.51 -4.57 -15.96
N VAL A 274 -6.13 -3.29 -15.96
CA VAL A 274 -5.59 -2.57 -14.80
C VAL A 274 -6.59 -1.54 -14.30
N VAL A 275 -6.97 -1.61 -13.02
CA VAL A 275 -7.79 -0.62 -12.32
C VAL A 275 -6.90 0.51 -11.81
N LEU A 276 -7.16 1.71 -12.28
CA LEU A 276 -6.42 2.92 -11.92
C LEU A 276 -7.03 3.58 -10.68
N ARG A 277 -6.23 3.84 -9.65
CA ARG A 277 -6.64 4.55 -8.43
C ARG A 277 -5.71 5.71 -8.13
N GLU A 278 -6.23 6.74 -7.49
CA GLU A 278 -5.44 7.93 -7.13
C GLU A 278 -5.08 7.96 -5.64
N ALA A 279 -3.80 8.14 -5.34
CA ALA A 279 -3.30 8.33 -3.98
C ALA A 279 -2.20 9.41 -3.90
N ILE A 280 -2.32 10.28 -2.90
CA ILE A 280 -1.40 11.40 -2.66
C ILE A 280 -0.05 10.99 -2.05
N HIS A 281 0.04 9.77 -1.50
CA HIS A 281 1.23 9.29 -0.80
C HIS A 281 2.08 8.33 -1.66
N VAL A 282 1.72 8.16 -2.94
CA VAL A 282 2.57 7.47 -3.92
C VAL A 282 3.90 8.23 -4.00
N THR A 283 5.00 7.54 -3.74
CA THR A 283 6.32 8.16 -3.63
C THR A 283 6.89 8.48 -5.01
N HIS A 284 7.73 9.52 -5.09
CA HIS A 284 8.51 9.80 -6.28
C HIS A 284 9.71 8.84 -6.40
N GLY A 285 10.31 8.80 -7.59
CA GLY A 285 11.55 8.05 -7.82
C GLY A 285 12.69 8.53 -6.92
N VAL A 286 13.50 7.60 -6.42
CA VAL A 286 14.62 7.93 -5.52
C VAL A 286 15.83 8.27 -6.39
N LYS A 287 16.29 9.52 -6.29
CA LYS A 287 17.55 9.90 -6.93
C LYS A 287 18.70 9.13 -6.29
N PHE A 288 19.44 8.36 -7.09
CA PHE A 288 20.65 7.67 -6.65
C PHE A 288 21.78 8.70 -6.48
N THR A 289 21.74 9.50 -5.43
CA THR A 289 22.91 10.29 -5.04
C THR A 289 23.09 10.19 -3.54
N LEU A 290 23.94 9.23 -3.15
CA LEU A 290 24.85 9.43 -2.03
C LEU A 290 25.60 10.75 -2.28
N CYS A 291 25.09 11.87 -1.78
CA CYS A 291 25.90 13.07 -1.64
C CYS A 291 25.45 13.84 -0.40
N ILE A 292 26.24 13.68 0.66
CA ILE A 292 26.41 14.66 1.71
C ILE A 292 26.68 16.02 1.06
N LYS A 293 25.83 17.01 1.33
CA LYS A 293 26.16 18.44 1.48
C LYS A 293 25.19 18.93 2.56
N THR A 294 25.56 19.33 3.78
CA THR A 294 26.56 20.34 4.19
C THR A 294 26.75 21.43 3.16
N GLN A 295 25.78 22.35 3.12
CA GLN A 295 25.92 23.70 3.68
C GLN A 295 24.53 24.27 3.98
#